data_AF-A0A1D6QC03-F1
#
_entry.id   AF-A0A1D6QC03-F1
#
_cell.length_a   1.000
_cell.length_b   1.000
_cell.length_c   1.000
_cell.angle_alpha   90.00
_cell.angle_beta   90.00
_cell.angle_gamma   90.00
#
_symmetry.space_group_name_H-M   'P 1'
#
loop_
_entity.id
_entity.type
_entity.pdbx_description
1 polymer ?
#
loop_
_entity_poly.entity_id
_entity_poly.type
_entity_poly.pdbx_seq_one_letter_code
_entity_poly.pdbx_strand_id
1 'polypeptide(L)'
;MDTGKLDVARSPVRRSGSRARARPLAPARACFQSTGVRPRPHWITTEYGGYRIDKVLKRFRSNIIFSNGMRDPWSRGGVLKNISSSIVALVMEKGAHHLDLRFATDEDPDWVTEQRRQEVEIIEGWIDQYHRDMAQVS
;
A
#
# COMPACT_ATOMS: atom_id res chain seq x y z
N MET A 1 -29.69 40.13 67.92
CA MET A 1 -29.69 41.37 67.12
C MET A 1 -29.04 41.05 65.79
N ASP A 2 -29.77 41.36 64.73
CA ASP A 2 -29.47 41.14 63.32
C ASP A 2 -28.27 41.95 62.85
N THR A 3 -27.37 41.32 62.10
CA THR A 3 -26.52 42.00 61.11
C THR A 3 -26.30 41.08 59.91
N GLY A 4 -27.26 41.09 58.98
CA GLY A 4 -27.01 41.47 57.58
C GLY A 4 -25.90 40.77 56.79
N LYS A 5 -26.35 39.88 55.88
CA LYS A 5 -25.73 39.34 54.66
C LYS A 5 -24.56 40.11 54.01
N LEU A 6 -23.58 39.34 53.52
CA LEU A 6 -22.86 39.58 52.26
C LEU A 6 -22.76 38.26 51.48
N ASP A 7 -23.64 38.10 50.49
CA ASP A 7 -23.67 36.98 49.55
C ASP A 7 -22.47 37.09 48.58
N VAL A 8 -21.41 36.31 48.80
CA VAL A 8 -20.32 36.17 47.83
C VAL A 8 -20.74 35.17 46.76
N ALA A 9 -21.25 35.70 45.64
CA ALA A 9 -21.53 34.92 44.44
C ALA A 9 -20.24 34.26 43.90
N ARG A 10 -20.20 32.93 43.89
CA ARG A 10 -19.16 32.17 43.18
C ARG A 10 -19.38 32.31 41.67
N SER A 11 -18.44 32.94 40.98
CA SER A 11 -18.39 32.97 39.52
C SER A 11 -18.37 31.55 38.93
N PRO A 12 -19.17 31.23 37.90
CA PRO A 12 -19.07 29.95 37.21
C PRO A 12 -17.81 29.94 36.33
N VAL A 13 -16.96 28.93 36.54
CA VAL A 13 -15.82 28.64 35.65
C VAL A 13 -16.37 28.30 34.26
N ARG A 14 -16.16 29.19 33.29
CA ARG A 14 -16.43 28.90 31.88
C ARG A 14 -15.51 27.76 31.42
N ARG A 15 -16.04 26.55 31.29
CA ARG A 15 -15.41 25.52 30.44
C ARG A 15 -15.76 25.80 28.98
N SER A 16 -15.18 26.85 28.40
CA SER A 16 -15.20 27.06 26.95
C SER A 16 -13.99 26.36 26.34
N GLY A 17 -14.14 25.07 26.11
CA GLY A 17 -13.13 24.25 25.43
C GLY A 17 -13.81 23.26 24.51
N SER A 18 -14.66 23.72 23.59
CA SER A 18 -15.02 22.90 22.44
C SER A 18 -13.73 22.57 21.71
N ARG A 19 -13.24 21.33 21.79
CA ARG A 19 -12.27 20.83 20.82
C ARG A 19 -12.89 21.05 19.46
N ALA A 20 -12.41 22.04 18.73
CA ALA A 20 -12.80 22.25 17.35
C ALA A 20 -12.53 20.92 16.63
N ARG A 21 -13.59 20.24 16.19
CA ARG A 21 -13.42 19.09 15.30
C ARG A 21 -12.71 19.64 14.08
N ALA A 22 -11.47 19.20 13.86
CA ALA A 22 -10.71 19.58 12.68
C ALA A 22 -11.60 19.40 11.45
N ARG A 23 -11.74 20.44 10.62
CA ARG A 23 -12.50 20.32 9.36
C ARG A 23 -11.88 19.19 8.56
N PRO A 24 -12.67 18.22 8.08
CA PRO A 24 -12.15 17.19 7.19
C PRO A 24 -11.48 17.85 6.00
N LEU A 25 -10.31 17.32 5.60
CA LEU A 25 -9.67 17.70 4.34
C LEU A 25 -10.70 17.60 3.20
N ALA A 26 -10.60 18.47 2.18
CA ALA A 26 -11.56 18.52 1.08
C ALA A 26 -11.91 17.15 0.46
N PRO A 27 -10.94 16.21 0.27
CA PRO A 27 -11.25 14.85 -0.17
C PRO A 27 -12.10 14.04 0.82
N ALA A 28 -11.81 14.13 2.12
CA ALA A 28 -12.57 13.41 3.15
C ALA A 28 -14.02 13.90 3.27
N ARG A 29 -14.25 15.20 3.01
CA ARG A 29 -15.61 15.75 2.95
C ARG A 29 -16.36 15.24 1.72
N ALA A 30 -15.74 15.29 0.54
CA ALA A 30 -16.35 14.83 -0.70
C ALA A 30 -16.71 13.34 -0.63
N CYS A 31 -15.81 12.48 -0.14
CA CYS A 31 -16.09 11.06 0.05
C CYS A 31 -17.28 10.82 0.99
N PHE A 32 -17.33 11.49 2.14
CA PHE A 32 -18.43 11.29 3.08
C PHE A 32 -19.77 11.76 2.49
N GLN A 33 -19.78 12.82 1.69
CA GLN A 33 -20.99 13.32 1.04
C GLN A 33 -21.51 12.37 -0.04
N SER A 34 -20.64 11.72 -0.81
CA SER A 34 -21.06 10.82 -1.89
C SER A 34 -21.33 9.39 -1.43
N THR A 35 -20.59 8.88 -0.43
CA THR A 35 -20.64 7.47 -0.04
C THR A 35 -21.07 7.21 1.41
N GLY A 36 -21.19 8.24 2.25
CA GLY A 36 -21.43 8.08 3.69
C GLY A 36 -20.24 7.52 4.48
N VAL A 37 -19.10 7.28 3.82
CA VAL A 37 -17.90 6.68 4.43
C VAL A 37 -16.79 7.71 4.55
N ARG A 38 -16.07 7.68 5.68
CA ARG A 38 -14.88 8.50 5.90
C ARG A 38 -13.62 7.73 5.49
N PRO A 39 -12.77 8.28 4.62
CA PRO A 39 -11.53 7.60 4.23
C PRO A 39 -10.59 7.44 5.43
N ARG A 40 -9.86 6.32 5.45
CA ARG A 40 -8.83 6.01 6.45
C ARG A 40 -7.44 6.12 5.78
N PRO A 41 -6.85 7.32 5.66
CA PRO A 41 -5.68 7.55 4.80
C PRO A 41 -4.44 6.76 5.20
N HIS A 42 -4.30 6.40 6.48
CA HIS A 42 -3.15 5.64 6.98
C HIS A 42 -3.35 4.14 7.01
N TRP A 43 -4.55 3.63 6.72
CA TRP A 43 -4.85 2.19 6.84
C TRP A 43 -3.91 1.33 6.01
N ILE A 44 -3.73 1.66 4.73
CA ILE A 44 -2.84 0.94 3.81
C ILE A 44 -1.38 0.97 4.29
N THR A 45 -0.88 2.14 4.73
CA THR A 45 0.50 2.27 5.20
C THR A 45 0.75 1.54 6.52
N THR A 46 -0.28 1.42 7.37
CA THR A 46 -0.21 0.65 8.62
C THR A 46 -0.23 -0.84 8.35
N GLU A 47 -1.13 -1.29 7.46
CA GLU A 47 -1.33 -2.71 7.18
C GLU A 47 -0.18 -3.33 6.38
N TYR A 48 0.29 -2.63 5.34
CA TYR A 48 1.25 -3.18 4.37
C TYR A 48 2.65 -2.59 4.49
N GLY A 49 2.91 -1.77 5.50
CA GLY A 49 4.25 -1.26 5.84
C GLY A 49 4.63 0.08 5.21
N GLY A 50 3.88 0.58 4.22
CA GLY A 50 4.12 1.89 3.60
C GLY A 50 5.56 2.05 3.12
N TYR A 51 6.27 3.09 3.60
CA TYR A 51 7.68 3.32 3.27
C TYR A 51 8.65 2.24 3.79
N ARG A 52 8.20 1.31 4.64
CA ARG A 52 8.99 0.16 5.14
C ARG A 52 8.53 -1.16 4.53
N ILE A 53 7.92 -1.12 3.34
CA ILE A 53 7.44 -2.29 2.62
C ILE A 53 8.54 -3.32 2.42
N ASP A 54 9.78 -2.89 2.13
CA ASP A 54 10.96 -3.75 2.04
C ASP A 54 11.17 -4.59 3.30
N LYS A 55 11.10 -3.97 4.48
CA LYS A 55 11.30 -4.64 5.77
C LYS A 55 10.15 -5.57 6.12
N VAL A 56 8.92 -5.18 5.80
CA VAL A 56 7.73 -5.99 6.08
C VAL A 56 7.70 -7.22 5.17
N LEU A 57 7.86 -7.03 3.86
CA LEU A 57 7.84 -8.11 2.89
C LEU A 57 9.01 -9.08 3.11
N LYS A 58 10.23 -8.57 3.34
CA LYS A 58 11.41 -9.42 3.60
C LYS A 58 11.24 -10.39 4.77
N ARG A 59 10.45 -10.02 5.79
CA ARG A 59 10.28 -10.82 7.00
C ARG A 59 9.13 -11.82 6.92
N PHE A 60 8.06 -11.49 6.20
CA PHE A 60 6.78 -12.19 6.33
C PHE A 60 6.17 -12.62 5.00
N ARG A 61 6.85 -12.41 3.88
CA ARG A 61 6.35 -12.76 2.55
C ARG A 61 7.45 -13.45 1.74
N SER A 62 7.02 -14.10 0.68
CA SER A 62 7.86 -14.79 -0.30
C SER A 62 7.05 -14.90 -1.60
N ASN A 63 7.74 -15.27 -2.68
CA ASN A 63 7.14 -15.62 -3.96
C ASN A 63 6.30 -14.47 -4.56
N ILE A 64 6.94 -13.32 -4.74
CA ILE A 64 6.34 -12.13 -5.35
C ILE A 64 7.28 -11.61 -6.44
N ILE A 65 6.72 -11.35 -7.62
CA ILE A 65 7.38 -10.59 -8.68
C ILE A 65 6.76 -9.19 -8.70
N PHE A 66 7.59 -8.16 -8.65
CA PHE A 66 7.21 -6.78 -8.92
C PHE A 66 7.70 -6.37 -10.31
N SER A 67 6.87 -6.51 -11.34
CA SER A 67 7.16 -6.03 -12.70
C SER A 67 6.84 -4.54 -12.84
N ASN A 68 7.77 -3.74 -13.37
CA ASN A 68 7.58 -2.30 -13.57
C ASN A 68 8.22 -1.79 -14.86
N GLY A 69 7.43 -1.16 -15.72
CA GLY A 69 7.92 -0.40 -16.87
C GLY A 69 8.30 1.03 -16.49
N MET A 70 9.49 1.51 -16.87
CA MET A 70 9.96 2.85 -16.49
C MET A 70 9.30 4.00 -17.27
N ARG A 71 8.52 3.69 -18.33
CA ARG A 71 7.64 4.67 -18.99
C ARG A 71 6.27 4.75 -18.33
N ASP A 72 5.97 3.85 -17.39
CA ASP A 72 4.74 3.91 -16.61
C ASP A 72 4.86 4.98 -15.50
N PRO A 73 4.01 6.01 -15.45
CA PRO A 73 4.02 6.97 -14.35
C PRO A 73 3.78 6.32 -12.97
N TRP A 74 3.13 5.15 -12.92
CA TRP A 74 2.87 4.42 -11.67
C TRP A 74 4.13 3.74 -11.09
N SER A 75 5.16 3.50 -11.91
CA SER A 75 6.42 2.87 -11.48
C SER A 75 7.12 3.63 -10.34
N ARG A 76 6.91 4.95 -10.25
CA ARG A 76 7.44 5.80 -9.18
C ARG A 76 6.90 5.41 -7.78
N GLY A 77 5.73 4.78 -7.72
CA GLY A 77 5.16 4.24 -6.49
C GLY A 77 5.44 2.74 -6.28
N GLY A 78 6.14 2.09 -7.21
CA GLY A 78 6.38 0.64 -7.20
C GLY A 78 7.63 0.21 -6.43
N VAL A 79 7.90 -1.09 -6.47
CA VAL A 79 9.12 -1.73 -5.94
C VAL A 79 10.07 -1.99 -7.10
N LEU A 80 11.21 -1.29 -7.13
CA LEU A 80 12.15 -1.32 -8.25
C LEU A 80 13.46 -2.08 -7.95
N LYS A 81 13.53 -2.78 -6.81
CA LYS A 81 14.71 -3.55 -6.37
C LYS A 81 14.27 -4.82 -5.68
N ASN A 82 15.06 -5.89 -5.85
CA ASN A 82 14.85 -7.14 -5.13
C ASN A 82 14.87 -6.90 -3.61
N ILE A 83 13.90 -7.50 -2.92
CA ILE A 83 13.75 -7.41 -1.46
C ILE A 83 14.37 -8.64 -0.78
N SER A 84 14.24 -9.81 -1.42
CA SER A 84 14.80 -11.09 -0.98
C SER A 84 15.10 -11.98 -2.19
N SER A 85 15.55 -13.22 -1.96
CA SER A 85 15.75 -14.21 -3.04
C SER A 85 14.45 -14.64 -3.73
N SER A 86 13.29 -14.50 -3.07
CA SER A 86 11.98 -14.89 -3.61
C SER A 86 11.01 -13.71 -3.82
N ILE A 87 11.45 -12.49 -3.49
CA ILE A 87 10.72 -11.25 -3.75
C ILE A 87 11.58 -10.38 -4.65
N VAL A 88 11.34 -10.49 -5.95
CA VAL A 88 12.18 -9.92 -7.00
C VAL A 88 11.46 -8.80 -7.73
N ALA A 89 12.24 -7.87 -8.29
CA ALA A 89 11.75 -6.77 -9.11
C ALA A 89 12.29 -6.94 -10.53
N LEU A 90 11.39 -6.99 -11.51
CA LEU A 90 11.73 -6.99 -12.92
C LEU A 90 11.41 -5.60 -13.47
N VAL A 91 12.44 -4.87 -13.91
CA VAL A 91 12.32 -3.45 -14.28
C VAL A 91 12.76 -3.23 -15.72
N MET A 92 11.87 -2.65 -16.52
CA MET A 92 12.06 -2.54 -17.96
C MET A 92 12.05 -1.08 -18.37
N GLU A 93 13.16 -0.60 -18.90
CA GLU A 93 13.37 0.81 -19.24
C GLU A 93 12.30 1.36 -20.21
N LYS A 94 11.85 0.53 -21.16
CA LYS A 94 10.89 0.92 -22.20
C LYS A 94 9.46 0.45 -21.94
N GLY A 95 9.23 -0.30 -20.85
CA GLY A 95 7.91 -0.79 -20.49
C GLY A 95 6.96 0.34 -20.12
N ALA A 96 5.72 0.26 -20.60
CA ALA A 96 4.61 1.08 -20.14
C ALA A 96 3.81 0.34 -19.06
N HIS A 97 2.56 0.74 -18.82
CA HIS A 97 1.70 0.17 -17.78
C HIS A 97 1.45 -1.33 -18.02
N HIS A 98 2.05 -2.18 -17.16
CA HIS A 98 1.91 -3.65 -17.10
C HIS A 98 1.92 -4.37 -18.47
N LEU A 99 2.86 -4.02 -19.35
CA LEU A 99 2.94 -4.55 -20.71
C LEU A 99 3.15 -6.07 -20.75
N ASP A 100 3.87 -6.60 -19.76
CA ASP A 100 4.10 -8.01 -19.50
C ASP A 100 2.81 -8.84 -19.46
N LEU A 101 1.73 -8.29 -18.91
CA LEU A 101 0.43 -8.96 -18.79
C LEU A 101 -0.44 -8.89 -20.05
N ARG A 102 -0.04 -8.15 -21.09
CA ARG A 102 -0.82 -8.09 -22.34
C ARG A 102 -0.59 -9.35 -23.17
N PHE A 103 -1.55 -9.64 -24.05
CA PHE A 103 -1.40 -10.71 -25.04
C PHE A 103 -0.13 -10.51 -25.86
N ALA A 104 0.53 -11.63 -26.19
CA ALA A 104 1.68 -11.61 -27.08
C ALA A 104 1.26 -11.21 -28.50
N THR A 105 2.08 -10.40 -29.14
CA THR A 105 1.93 -9.99 -30.54
C THR A 105 3.25 -10.12 -31.28
N ASP A 106 3.22 -10.27 -32.60
CA ASP A 106 4.44 -10.37 -33.41
C ASP A 106 5.27 -9.06 -33.40
N GLU A 107 4.65 -7.94 -32.99
CA GLU A 107 5.32 -6.65 -32.78
C GLU A 107 5.97 -6.49 -31.39
N ASP A 108 5.83 -7.47 -30.50
CA ASP A 108 6.45 -7.38 -29.17
C ASP A 108 7.98 -7.38 -29.33
N PRO A 109 8.68 -6.39 -28.74
CA PRO A 109 10.13 -6.37 -28.80
C PRO A 109 10.71 -7.47 -27.91
N ASP A 110 11.88 -8.00 -28.28
CA ASP A 110 12.53 -9.12 -27.60
C ASP A 110 12.62 -8.98 -26.08
N TRP A 111 12.81 -7.77 -25.56
CA TRP A 111 12.89 -7.52 -24.12
C TRP A 111 11.58 -7.77 -23.36
N VAL A 112 10.42 -7.64 -24.01
CA VAL A 112 9.11 -8.01 -23.42
C VAL A 112 9.00 -9.52 -23.35
N THR A 113 9.35 -10.20 -24.45
CA THR A 113 9.34 -11.66 -24.53
C THR A 113 10.27 -12.27 -23.48
N GLU A 114 11.47 -11.71 -23.35
CA GLU A 114 12.45 -12.15 -22.34
C GLU A 114 11.97 -11.90 -20.91
N GLN A 115 11.32 -10.76 -20.64
CA GLN A 115 10.72 -10.52 -19.33
C GLN A 115 9.65 -11.57 -18.99
N ARG A 116 8.72 -11.83 -19.92
CA ARG A 116 7.67 -12.85 -19.73
C ARG A 116 8.28 -14.24 -19.52
N ARG A 117 9.36 -14.56 -20.24
CA ARG A 117 10.11 -15.81 -20.05
C ARG A 117 10.68 -15.91 -18.62
N GLN A 118 11.28 -14.85 -18.10
CA GLN A 118 11.79 -14.80 -16.72
C GLN A 118 10.66 -14.96 -15.69
N GLU A 119 9.52 -14.30 -15.91
CA GLU A 119 8.35 -14.43 -15.04
C GLU A 119 7.84 -15.88 -14.98
N VAL A 120 7.69 -16.53 -16.13
CA VAL A 120 7.29 -17.93 -16.23
C VAL A 120 8.30 -18.84 -15.53
N GLU A 121 9.60 -18.67 -15.77
CA GLU A 121 10.65 -19.48 -15.14
C GLU A 121 10.61 -19.38 -13.60
N ILE A 122 10.39 -18.19 -13.06
CA ILE A 122 10.24 -17.98 -11.61
C ILE A 122 8.98 -18.69 -11.07
N ILE A 123 7.85 -18.57 -11.78
CA ILE A 123 6.57 -19.17 -11.37
C ILE A 123 6.63 -20.70 -11.45
N GLU A 124 7.21 -21.26 -12.50
CA GLU A 124 7.48 -22.69 -12.63
C GLU A 124 8.34 -23.18 -11.46
N GLY A 125 9.39 -22.43 -11.09
CA GLY A 125 10.20 -22.73 -9.92
C GLY A 125 9.40 -22.76 -8.60
N TRP A 126 8.39 -21.90 -8.45
CA TRP A 126 7.48 -21.94 -7.29
C TRP A 126 6.58 -23.18 -7.29
N ILE A 127 6.05 -23.57 -8.46
CA ILE A 127 5.20 -24.76 -8.61
C ILE A 127 6.01 -26.03 -8.32
N ASP A 128 7.22 -26.12 -8.86
CA ASP A 128 8.14 -27.23 -8.61
C ASP A 128 8.50 -27.35 -7.13
N GLN A 129 8.78 -26.22 -6.48
CA GLN A 129 9.07 -26.21 -5.05
C GLN A 129 7.88 -26.73 -4.24
N TYR A 130 6.67 -26.28 -4.58
CA TYR A 130 5.44 -26.77 -3.93
C TYR A 130 5.29 -28.29 -4.06
N HIS A 131 5.49 -28.85 -5.26
CA HIS A 131 5.39 -30.30 -5.45
C HIS A 131 6.46 -31.08 -4.69
N ARG A 132 7.70 -30.57 -4.62
CA ARG A 132 8.78 -31.16 -3.80
C ARG A 132 8.43 -31.15 -2.31
N ASP A 133 7.91 -30.05 -1.81
CA ASP A 133 7.54 -29.90 -0.39
C ASP A 133 6.40 -30.86 -0.03
N MET A 134 5.38 -30.97 -0.88
CA MET A 134 4.24 -31.87 -0.66
C MET A 134 4.64 -33.34 -0.69
N ALA A 135 5.59 -33.73 -1.55
CA ALA A 135 6.09 -35.10 -1.61
C ALA A 135 6.95 -35.50 -0.40
N GLN A 136 7.52 -34.54 0.33
CA GLN A 136 8.27 -34.81 1.56
C GLN A 136 7.37 -34.99 2.79
N VAL A 137 6.10 -34.55 2.69
CA VAL A 137 5.11 -34.62 3.77
C VAL A 137 4.21 -35.86 3.63
N SER A 138 4.14 -36.47 2.45
CA SER A 138 3.44 -37.73 2.16
C SER A 138 4.28 -38.97 2.46
#